data_AF-A0A936W6P1-F1
#
_entry.id   AF-A0A936W6P1-F1
#
_cell.length_a   1.000
_cell.length_b   1.000
_cell.length_c   1.000
_cell.angle_alpha   90.00
_cell.angle_beta   90.00
_cell.angle_gamma   90.00
#
_symmetry.space_group_name_H-M   'P 1'
#
loop_
_entity.id
_entity.type
_entity.pdbx_description
1 polymer ?
#
loop_
_entity_poly.entity_id
_entity_poly.type
_entity_poly.pdbx_seq_one_letter_code
_entity_poly.pdbx_strand_id
1 'polypeptide(L)'
;MKKILTITLGLLTVFSLFAQNANEELNGKMLGNSAWYVLTQGDYDSSIVVSRRSLGFDSTLSYVHFNIALAYLLKGENEISQKEYTYAIKRAERFGLAKETLLASIKDIIDYMDRIPSKSIAENIIQTIKNTVKEYEITTTIFFHVPR
;
A
#
# COMPACT_ATOMS: atom_id res chain seq x y z
N MET A 1 3.78 42.31 27.67
CA MET A 1 3.14 41.06 28.11
C MET A 1 2.33 40.30 27.04
N LYS A 2 1.68 40.95 26.05
CA LYS A 2 0.90 40.22 25.02
C LYS A 2 1.69 39.31 24.07
N LYS A 3 2.97 39.61 23.75
CA LYS A 3 3.78 38.83 22.78
C LYS A 3 4.17 37.43 23.25
N ILE A 4 4.38 37.21 24.55
CA ILE A 4 4.82 35.90 25.09
C ILE A 4 3.66 34.89 25.08
N LEU A 5 2.43 35.35 25.34
CA LEU A 5 1.23 34.51 25.39
C LEU A 5 0.84 33.98 23.99
N THR A 6 1.11 34.73 22.92
CA THR A 6 0.82 34.31 21.54
C THR A 6 1.81 33.26 21.03
N ILE A 7 3.09 33.34 21.44
CA ILE A 7 4.12 32.37 21.06
C ILE A 7 3.88 31.01 21.74
N THR A 8 3.51 31.01 23.02
CA THR A 8 3.22 29.76 23.76
C THR A 8 1.95 29.06 23.26
N LEU A 9 0.91 29.81 22.89
CA LEU A 9 -0.32 29.24 22.31
C LEU A 9 -0.06 28.62 20.93
N GLY A 10 0.78 29.26 20.11
CA GLY A 10 1.19 28.73 18.80
C GLY A 10 2.05 27.46 18.88
N LEU A 11 2.93 27.33 19.88
CA LEU A 11 3.70 26.10 20.08
C LEU A 11 2.84 24.92 20.55
N LEU A 12 1.85 25.17 21.42
CA LEU A 12 0.98 24.13 21.95
C LEU A 12 0.03 23.56 20.88
N THR A 13 -0.50 24.41 20.01
CA THR A 13 -1.35 23.98 18.88
C THR A 13 -0.56 23.17 17.85
N VAL A 14 0.67 23.59 17.55
CA VAL A 14 1.54 22.85 16.64
C VAL A 14 1.94 21.49 17.23
N PHE A 15 2.29 21.42 18.52
CA PHE A 15 2.61 20.15 19.18
C PHE A 15 1.41 19.20 19.25
N SER A 16 0.22 19.70 19.59
CA SER A 16 -1.01 18.88 19.62
C SER A 16 -1.40 18.37 18.24
N LEU A 17 -1.23 19.17 17.19
CA LEU A 17 -1.42 18.74 15.81
C LEU A 17 -0.42 17.64 15.41
N PHE A 18 0.85 17.78 15.77
CA PHE A 18 1.85 16.72 15.52
C PHE A 18 1.51 15.42 16.25
N ALA A 19 1.10 15.50 17.52
CA ALA A 19 0.69 14.33 18.29
C ALA A 19 -0.56 13.66 17.71
N GLN A 20 -1.54 14.45 17.25
CA GLN A 20 -2.74 13.93 16.60
C GLN A 20 -2.40 13.22 15.28
N ASN A 21 -1.60 13.84 14.42
CA ASN A 21 -1.20 13.24 13.14
C ASN A 21 -0.41 11.92 13.35
N ALA A 22 0.48 11.88 14.34
CA ALA A 22 1.21 10.66 14.68
C ALA A 22 0.28 9.54 15.19
N ASN A 23 -0.76 9.88 15.95
CA ASN A 23 -1.76 8.92 16.40
C ASN A 23 -2.62 8.39 15.24
N GLU A 24 -2.99 9.25 14.28
CA GLU A 24 -3.73 8.86 13.08
C GLU A 24 -2.88 7.93 12.18
N GLU A 25 -1.61 8.24 11.96
CA GLU A 25 -0.67 7.39 11.21
C GLU A 25 -0.50 6.01 11.87
N LEU A 26 -0.31 5.98 13.20
CA LEU A 26 -0.21 4.75 13.96
C LEU A 26 -1.48 3.90 13.85
N ASN A 27 -2.66 4.53 13.93
CA ASN A 27 -3.94 3.86 13.74
C ASN A 27 -4.10 3.27 12.33
N GLY A 28 -3.65 4.00 11.31
CA GLY A 28 -3.65 3.53 9.92
C GLY A 28 -2.83 2.26 9.75
N LYS A 29 -1.57 2.26 10.18
CA LYS A 29 -0.67 1.09 10.06
C LYS A 29 -1.19 -0.12 10.85
N MET A 30 -1.68 0.11 12.07
CA MET A 30 -2.25 -0.96 12.90
C MET A 30 -3.45 -1.62 12.22
N LEU A 31 -4.38 -0.83 11.68
CA LEU A 31 -5.51 -1.36 10.93
C LEU A 31 -5.07 -2.08 9.66
N GLY A 32 -4.04 -1.59 8.97
CA GLY A 32 -3.47 -2.26 7.81
C GLY A 32 -2.94 -3.67 8.14
N ASN A 33 -2.24 -3.80 9.27
CA ASN A 33 -1.75 -5.09 9.77
C ASN A 33 -2.90 -6.00 10.24
N SER A 34 -3.93 -5.43 10.88
CA SER A 34 -5.14 -6.17 11.25
C SER A 34 -5.87 -6.70 10.01
N ALA A 35 -5.98 -5.89 8.95
CA ALA A 35 -6.58 -6.32 7.70
C ALA A 35 -5.80 -7.45 7.04
N TRP A 36 -4.47 -7.42 7.09
CA TRP A 36 -3.62 -8.53 6.65
C TRP A 36 -3.90 -9.80 7.46
N TYR A 37 -3.95 -9.70 8.79
CA TYR A 37 -4.29 -10.85 9.65
C TYR A 37 -5.63 -11.45 9.26
N VAL A 38 -6.67 -10.63 9.10
CA VAL A 38 -8.01 -11.05 8.68
C VAL A 38 -7.98 -11.72 7.28
N LEU A 39 -7.20 -11.21 6.33
CA LEU A 39 -6.98 -11.82 5.01
C LEU A 39 -6.41 -13.24 5.14
N THR A 40 -5.41 -13.43 6.01
CA THR A 40 -4.75 -14.73 6.18
C THR A 40 -5.70 -15.80 6.73
N GLN A 41 -6.72 -15.39 7.48
CA GLN A 41 -7.78 -16.26 8.01
C GLN A 41 -8.83 -16.65 6.96
N GLY A 42 -8.78 -16.06 5.75
CA GLY A 42 -9.73 -16.32 4.68
C GLY A 42 -10.97 -15.41 4.68
N ASP A 43 -11.09 -14.48 5.63
CA ASP A 43 -12.19 -13.52 5.66
C ASP A 43 -11.86 -12.30 4.78
N TYR A 44 -11.98 -12.51 3.47
CA TYR A 44 -11.58 -11.52 2.47
C TYR A 44 -12.45 -10.24 2.51
N ASP A 45 -13.75 -10.38 2.81
CA ASP A 45 -14.67 -9.24 2.89
C ASP A 45 -14.35 -8.33 4.08
N SER A 46 -14.15 -8.92 5.27
CA SER A 46 -13.74 -8.13 6.43
C SER A 46 -12.36 -7.51 6.22
N SER A 47 -11.43 -8.23 5.57
CA SER A 47 -10.10 -7.67 5.25
C SER A 47 -10.20 -6.42 4.38
N ILE A 48 -11.06 -6.41 3.37
CA ILE A 48 -11.29 -5.24 2.51
C ILE A 48 -11.86 -4.07 3.33
N VAL A 49 -12.86 -4.32 4.19
CA VAL A 49 -13.44 -3.28 5.04
C VAL A 49 -12.40 -2.66 5.98
N VAL A 50 -11.61 -3.48 6.67
CA VAL A 50 -10.56 -3.01 7.59
C VAL A 50 -9.45 -2.29 6.82
N SER A 51 -9.07 -2.78 5.63
CA SER A 51 -8.10 -2.11 4.76
C SER A 51 -8.58 -0.73 4.32
N ARG A 52 -9.85 -0.59 3.93
CA ARG A 52 -10.40 0.73 3.54
C ARG A 52 -10.45 1.69 4.73
N ARG A 53 -10.70 1.19 5.95
CA ARG A 53 -10.60 2.00 7.18
C ARG A 53 -9.16 2.45 7.45
N SER A 54 -8.18 1.56 7.28
CA SER A 54 -6.75 1.89 7.39
C SER A 54 -6.37 3.04 6.45
N LEU A 55 -6.79 2.95 5.19
CA LEU A 55 -6.54 3.99 4.18
C LEU A 55 -7.27 5.31 4.45
N GLY A 56 -8.31 5.30 5.29
CA GLY A 56 -8.97 6.51 5.78
C GLY A 56 -8.12 7.31 6.77
N PHE A 57 -7.19 6.66 7.46
CA PHE A 57 -6.20 7.33 8.33
C PHE A 57 -4.95 7.71 7.53
N ASP A 58 -4.43 6.79 6.72
CA ASP A 58 -3.27 7.05 5.88
C ASP A 58 -3.45 6.42 4.50
N SER A 59 -3.77 7.28 3.52
CA SER A 59 -3.99 6.85 2.14
C SER A 59 -2.71 6.50 1.38
N THR A 60 -1.53 6.74 1.98
CA THR A 60 -0.21 6.52 1.38
C THR A 60 0.33 5.11 1.63
N LEU A 61 -0.35 4.31 2.47
CA LEU A 61 0.02 2.93 2.78
C LEU A 61 -0.14 2.02 1.55
N SER A 62 0.87 2.02 0.68
CA SER A 62 0.89 1.28 -0.59
C SER A 62 0.59 -0.22 -0.41
N TYR A 63 1.14 -0.84 0.63
CA TYR A 63 0.90 -2.26 0.92
C TYR A 63 -0.58 -2.57 1.23
N VAL A 64 -1.32 -1.64 1.81
CA VAL A 64 -2.75 -1.84 2.12
C VAL A 64 -3.59 -1.85 0.84
N HIS A 65 -3.21 -1.08 -0.19
CA HIS A 65 -3.84 -1.18 -1.51
C HIS A 65 -3.62 -2.56 -2.14
N PHE A 66 -2.43 -3.15 -1.99
CA PHE A 66 -2.16 -4.52 -2.44
C PHE A 66 -2.96 -5.56 -1.66
N ASN A 67 -3.16 -5.39 -0.35
CA ASN A 67 -4.00 -6.28 0.45
C ASN A 67 -5.45 -6.32 -0.07
N ILE A 68 -6.02 -5.17 -0.43
CA ILE A 68 -7.35 -5.08 -1.05
C ILE A 68 -7.37 -5.84 -2.38
N ALA A 69 -6.38 -5.61 -3.24
CA ALA A 69 -6.30 -6.25 -4.54
C ALA A 69 -6.16 -7.78 -4.46
N LEU A 70 -5.37 -8.27 -3.49
CA LEU A 70 -5.21 -9.69 -3.19
C LEU A 70 -6.50 -10.30 -2.63
N ALA A 71 -7.19 -9.60 -1.73
CA ALA A 71 -8.47 -10.07 -1.19
C ALA A 71 -9.50 -10.29 -2.30
N TYR A 72 -9.61 -9.35 -3.26
CA TYR A 72 -10.46 -9.55 -4.44
C TYR A 72 -10.00 -10.69 -5.34
N LEU A 73 -8.68 -10.91 -5.48
CA LEU A 73 -8.14 -12.04 -6.24
C LEU A 73 -8.53 -13.37 -5.62
N LEU A 74 -8.42 -13.48 -4.30
CA LEU A 74 -8.75 -14.68 -3.53
C LEU A 74 -10.27 -14.95 -3.50
N LYS A 75 -11.08 -13.91 -3.60
CA LYS A 75 -12.53 -14.02 -3.82
C LYS A 75 -12.91 -14.48 -5.23
N GLY A 76 -11.97 -14.50 -6.19
CA GLY A 76 -12.25 -14.77 -7.60
C GLY A 76 -12.92 -13.61 -8.33
N GLU A 77 -12.96 -12.42 -7.73
CA GLU A 77 -13.49 -11.19 -8.32
C GLU A 77 -12.45 -10.56 -9.27
N ASN A 78 -12.10 -11.31 -10.33
CA ASN A 78 -10.94 -11.08 -11.18
C ASN A 78 -10.87 -9.67 -11.80
N GLU A 79 -12.00 -9.13 -12.25
CA GLU A 79 -12.04 -7.78 -12.85
C GLU A 79 -11.74 -6.70 -11.82
N ILE A 80 -12.28 -6.85 -10.61
CA ILE A 80 -12.08 -5.90 -9.52
C ILE A 80 -10.65 -6.01 -9.02
N SER A 81 -10.14 -7.23 -8.83
CA SER A 81 -8.75 -7.47 -8.45
C SER A 81 -7.76 -6.81 -9.41
N GLN A 82 -7.91 -7.01 -10.72
CA GLN A 82 -7.02 -6.42 -11.71
C GLN A 82 -7.03 -4.88 -11.67
N LYS A 83 -8.21 -4.28 -11.48
CA LYS A 83 -8.34 -2.81 -11.32
C LYS A 83 -7.62 -2.34 -10.06
N GLU A 84 -7.82 -3.02 -8.93
CA GLU A 84 -7.19 -2.66 -7.66
C GLU A 84 -5.67 -2.88 -7.69
N TYR A 85 -5.17 -3.94 -8.34
CA TYR A 85 -3.72 -4.13 -8.56
C TYR A 85 -3.13 -3.02 -9.43
N THR A 86 -3.80 -2.68 -10.54
CA THR A 86 -3.37 -1.56 -11.40
C THR A 86 -3.29 -0.25 -10.63
N TYR A 87 -4.26 -0.01 -9.75
CA TYR A 87 -4.28 1.17 -8.89
C TYR A 87 -3.17 1.13 -7.82
N ALA A 88 -2.97 -0.01 -7.16
CA ALA A 88 -1.92 -0.20 -6.15
C ALA A 88 -0.51 0.00 -6.72
N ILE A 89 -0.26 -0.52 -7.94
CA ILE A 89 0.99 -0.29 -8.68
C ILE A 89 1.20 1.21 -8.88
N LYS A 90 0.24 1.93 -9.48
CA LYS A 90 0.34 3.39 -9.70
C LYS A 90 0.57 4.18 -8.41
N ARG A 91 -0.03 3.76 -7.30
CA ARG A 91 0.20 4.38 -5.98
C ARG A 91 1.63 4.14 -5.50
N ALA A 92 2.12 2.91 -5.57
CA ALA A 92 3.49 2.58 -5.18
C ALA A 92 4.52 3.36 -6.03
N GLU A 93 4.25 3.52 -7.33
CA GLU A 93 5.10 4.31 -8.23
C GLU A 93 5.14 5.78 -7.84
N ARG A 94 3.98 6.38 -7.58
CA ARG A 94 3.85 7.79 -7.20
C ARG A 94 4.62 8.13 -5.92
N PHE A 95 4.69 7.21 -4.96
CA PHE A 95 5.34 7.43 -3.66
C PHE A 95 6.78 6.93 -3.58
N GLY A 96 7.36 6.40 -4.67
CA GLY A 96 8.76 5.97 -4.71
C GLY A 96 9.08 4.73 -3.86
N LEU A 97 8.06 4.01 -3.38
CA LEU A 97 8.18 2.79 -2.55
C LEU A 97 8.18 1.52 -3.42
N ALA A 98 8.50 1.65 -4.70
CA ALA A 98 7.97 0.77 -5.72
C ALA A 98 8.58 -0.62 -5.67
N LYS A 99 9.91 -0.76 -5.67
CA LYS A 99 10.52 -2.07 -5.94
C LYS A 99 10.24 -3.10 -4.85
N GLU A 100 10.52 -2.79 -3.60
CA GLU A 100 10.33 -3.72 -2.47
C GLU A 100 8.86 -4.07 -2.28
N THR A 101 7.97 -3.08 -2.36
CA THR A 101 6.52 -3.29 -2.21
C THR A 101 5.95 -4.16 -3.34
N LEU A 102 6.38 -3.93 -4.57
CA LEU A 102 5.98 -4.72 -5.74
C LEU A 102 6.47 -6.18 -5.63
N LEU A 103 7.72 -6.39 -5.19
CA LEU A 103 8.26 -7.73 -4.97
C LEU A 103 7.55 -8.46 -3.82
N ALA A 104 7.24 -7.76 -2.73
CA ALA A 104 6.44 -8.30 -1.63
C ALA A 104 5.05 -8.73 -2.14
N SER A 105 4.39 -7.90 -2.94
CA SER A 105 3.11 -8.25 -3.55
C SER A 105 3.18 -9.49 -4.45
N ILE A 106 4.27 -9.68 -5.23
CA ILE A 106 4.45 -10.92 -6.01
C ILE A 106 4.57 -12.11 -5.07
N LYS A 107 5.36 -11.99 -3.99
CA LYS A 107 5.53 -13.05 -3.01
C LYS A 107 4.19 -13.43 -2.39
N ASP A 108 3.37 -12.45 -2.01
CA ASP A 108 2.04 -12.71 -1.43
C ASP A 108 1.13 -13.45 -2.43
N ILE A 109 1.13 -13.09 -3.72
CA ILE A 109 0.36 -13.82 -4.73
C ILE A 109 0.83 -15.27 -4.84
N ILE A 110 2.15 -15.50 -4.80
CA ILE A 110 2.74 -16.85 -4.87
C ILE A 110 2.37 -17.67 -3.63
N ASP A 111 2.51 -17.10 -2.43
CA ASP A 111 2.21 -17.79 -1.16
C ASP A 111 0.75 -18.22 -1.06
N TYR A 112 -0.16 -17.48 -1.71
CA TYR A 112 -1.58 -17.76 -1.74
C TYR A 112 -2.07 -18.42 -3.04
N MET A 113 -1.18 -18.80 -3.96
CA MET A 113 -1.52 -19.30 -5.30
C MET A 113 -2.50 -20.47 -5.30
N ASP A 114 -2.41 -21.36 -4.31
CA ASP A 114 -3.29 -22.52 -4.19
C ASP A 114 -4.73 -22.16 -3.79
N ARG A 115 -4.93 -20.97 -3.21
CA ARG A 115 -6.25 -20.45 -2.81
C ARG A 115 -6.87 -19.54 -3.88
N ILE A 116 -6.10 -19.13 -4.90
CA ILE A 116 -6.59 -18.25 -5.94
C ILE A 116 -7.44 -19.04 -6.94
N PRO A 117 -8.73 -18.68 -7.14
CA PRO A 117 -9.61 -19.42 -8.05
C PRO A 117 -9.14 -19.40 -9.52
N SER A 118 -8.49 -18.30 -9.93
CA SER A 118 -8.01 -18.12 -11.31
C SER A 118 -6.50 -17.89 -11.36
N LYS A 119 -5.73 -18.98 -11.50
CA LYS A 119 -4.26 -18.93 -11.56
C LYS A 119 -3.73 -18.10 -12.73
N SER A 120 -4.39 -18.16 -13.90
CA SER A 120 -4.00 -17.35 -15.06
C SER A 120 -4.09 -15.85 -14.80
N ILE A 121 -5.09 -15.40 -14.03
CA ILE A 121 -5.22 -13.99 -13.63
C ILE A 121 -4.08 -13.61 -12.67
N ALA A 122 -3.76 -14.47 -11.70
CA ALA A 122 -2.62 -14.25 -10.80
C ALA A 122 -1.28 -14.16 -11.55
N GLU A 123 -1.04 -15.06 -12.50
CA GLU A 123 0.16 -15.06 -13.35
C GLU A 123 0.27 -13.79 -14.18
N ASN A 124 -0.84 -13.32 -14.77
CA ASN A 124 -0.88 -12.06 -15.51
C ASN A 124 -0.53 -10.87 -14.61
N ILE A 125 -1.09 -10.80 -13.40
CA ILE A 125 -0.78 -9.74 -12.43
C ILE A 125 0.70 -9.78 -12.04
N ILE A 126 1.24 -10.97 -11.74
CA ILE A 126 2.67 -11.14 -11.43
C ILE A 126 3.52 -10.63 -12.60
N GLN A 127 3.15 -10.95 -13.84
CA GLN A 127 3.90 -10.51 -15.01
C GLN A 127 3.84 -8.99 -15.20
N THR A 128 2.68 -8.36 -14.97
CA THR A 128 2.55 -6.90 -14.96
C THR A 128 3.48 -6.27 -13.93
N ILE A 129 3.49 -6.78 -12.70
CA ILE A 129 4.35 -6.27 -11.63
C ILE A 129 5.83 -6.44 -11.98
N LYS A 130 6.23 -7.61 -12.53
CA LYS A 130 7.61 -7.86 -12.99
C LYS A 130 8.07 -6.86 -14.06
N ASN A 131 7.18 -6.55 -15.01
CA ASN A 131 7.48 -5.58 -16.06
C ASN A 131 7.71 -4.18 -15.47
N THR A 132 6.85 -3.75 -14.55
CA THR A 132 7.02 -2.49 -13.83
C THR A 132 8.36 -2.44 -13.07
N VAL A 133 8.73 -3.50 -12.35
CA VAL A 133 10.02 -3.56 -11.63
C VAL A 133 11.21 -3.46 -12.61
N LYS A 134 11.14 -4.11 -13.77
CA LYS A 134 12.20 -4.04 -14.79
C LYS A 134 12.36 -2.63 -15.37
N GLU A 135 11.25 -1.92 -15.59
CA GLU A 135 11.27 -0.52 -16.04
C GLU A 135 12.03 0.37 -15.04
N TYR A 136 11.82 0.18 -13.73
CA TYR A 136 12.58 0.88 -12.70
C TYR A 136 14.10 0.67 -12.78
N GLU A 137 14.55 -0.56 -13.06
CA GLU A 137 15.98 -0.87 -13.18
C GLU A 137 16.62 -0.18 -14.39
N ILE A 138 15.89 -0.11 -15.51
CA ILE A 138 16.34 0.54 -16.74
C ILE A 138 16.41 2.06 -16.54
N THR A 139 15.36 2.69 -16.01
CA THR A 139 15.32 4.14 -15.78
C THR A 139 16.43 4.58 -14.82
N THR A 140 16.64 3.85 -13.73
CA THR A 140 17.72 4.12 -12.76
C THR A 140 19.09 4.03 -13.44
N THR A 141 19.33 3.01 -14.26
CA THR A 141 20.61 2.83 -14.98
C THR A 141 20.90 3.99 -15.95
N ILE A 142 19.89 4.50 -16.65
CA ILE A 142 20.05 5.61 -17.61
C ILE A 142 20.34 6.94 -16.89
N PHE A 143 19.66 7.22 -15.76
CA PHE A 143 19.85 8.47 -15.02
C PHE A 143 21.18 8.57 -14.26
N PHE A 144 21.84 7.45 -13.94
CA PHE A 144 23.17 7.45 -13.32
C PHE A 144 24.35 7.36 -14.31
N HIS A 145 24.09 7.25 -15.62
CA HIS A 145 25.13 7.34 -16.64
C HIS A 145 25.37 8.80 -17.07
N VAL A 146 25.90 9.61 -16.16
CA VAL A 146 26.55 10.89 -16.53
C VAL A 146 27.95 10.53 -17.04
N PRO A 147 28.27 10.72 -18.33
CA PRO A 147 29.62 10.51 -18.81
C PRO A 147 30.54 11.51 -18.08
N ARG A 148 31.62 10.99 -17.48
CA ARG A 148 32.69 11.82 -16.90
C ARG A 148 33.46 12.55 -17.98
#